data_AF-A0A356AUB7-F1
#
_entry.id   AF-A0A356AUB7-F1
#
_cell.length_a   1.000
_cell.length_b   1.000
_cell.length_c   1.000
_cell.angle_alpha   90.00
_cell.angle_beta   90.00
_cell.angle_gamma   90.00
#
_symmetry.space_group_name_H-M   'P 1'
#
loop_
_entity.id
_entity.type
_entity.pdbx_description
1 polymer ?
#
loop_
_entity_poly.entity_id
_entity_poly.type
_entity_poly.pdbx_seq_one_letter_code
_entity_poly.pdbx_strand_id
1 'polypeptide(L)'
;MKNKLIYILIIFLALFVSCSIFEGEDHRTTGKDHEQKEDNNINIGSIFDGDLKINRSVTKGKGKDQKSGKIDEVEIGHFQTPLLDKSEPRVHNIKLAAKKLDQYKVDPGDEFSFNRVVGKRTSEKGYEEAPIIILESGSPENSEALGGGICQLSSTLYNAVLKANLKVTERHPHSKKVSYVDEGQDATIDFNRYDLKFINTRDKPITLKIRVKEDTVSVFIYENRLRENE
;
A
#
# COMPACT_ATOMS: atom_id res chain seq x y z
N MET A 1 39.47 10.32 46.70
CA MET A 1 38.26 10.34 45.85
C MET A 1 37.58 11.72 45.87
N LYS A 2 38.16 12.76 45.27
CA LYS A 2 37.53 14.10 45.21
C LYS A 2 37.68 14.84 43.86
N ASN A 3 38.24 14.20 42.81
CA ASN A 3 38.60 14.91 41.57
C ASN A 3 37.81 14.49 40.32
N LYS A 4 36.81 13.61 40.45
CA LYS A 4 35.94 13.23 39.30
C LYS A 4 34.60 13.97 39.25
N LEU A 5 34.20 14.66 40.33
CA LEU A 5 32.91 15.36 40.40
C LEU A 5 32.95 16.79 39.83
N ILE A 6 34.14 17.41 39.77
CA ILE A 6 34.30 18.78 39.23
C ILE A 6 34.23 18.80 37.69
N TYR A 7 34.72 17.76 37.01
CA TYR A 7 34.72 17.71 35.54
C TYR A 7 33.31 17.57 34.93
N ILE A 8 32.37 16.95 35.65
CA ILE A 8 30.99 16.77 35.15
C ILE A 8 30.18 18.08 35.27
N LEU A 9 30.52 18.96 36.23
CA LEU A 9 29.85 20.25 36.39
C LEU A 9 30.32 21.30 35.37
N ILE A 10 31.57 21.21 34.89
CA ILE A 10 32.13 22.14 33.90
C ILE A 10 31.60 21.87 32.49
N ILE A 11 31.26 20.62 32.16
CA ILE A 11 30.72 20.27 30.83
C ILE A 11 29.26 20.73 30.66
N PHE A 12 28.48 20.81 31.74
CA PHE A 12 27.09 21.29 31.68
C PHE A 12 26.95 22.81 31.59
N LEU A 13 27.98 23.58 31.94
CA LEU A 13 27.96 25.05 31.85
C LEU A 13 28.38 25.58 30.46
N ALA A 14 28.88 24.71 29.57
CA ALA A 14 29.40 25.10 28.25
C ALA A 14 28.38 24.97 27.08
N LEU A 15 27.14 24.54 27.35
CA LEU A 15 26.08 24.43 26.32
C LEU A 15 25.08 25.59 26.31
N PHE A 16 25.27 26.61 27.16
CA PHE A 16 24.33 27.73 27.28
C PHE A 16 24.84 29.08 26.75
N VAL A 17 26.03 29.13 26.13
CA VAL A 17 26.59 30.37 25.57
C VAL A 17 27.14 30.13 24.17
N SER A 18 26.24 30.03 23.19
CA SER A 18 26.54 30.37 21.80
C SER A 18 25.32 31.05 21.20
N CYS A 19 24.92 32.13 21.85
CA CYS A 19 24.16 33.21 21.23
C CYS A 19 25.14 34.37 21.07
N SER A 20 25.11 34.98 19.89
CA SER A 20 25.63 36.31 19.55
C SER A 20 27.03 36.41 18.92
N ILE A 21 27.01 37.04 17.74
CA ILE A 21 28.04 37.88 17.09
C ILE A 21 28.92 37.17 16.04
N PHE A 22 28.73 37.52 14.76
CA PHE A 22 29.76 38.25 14.00
C PHE A 22 29.20 38.91 12.71
N GLU A 23 29.59 40.16 12.51
CA GLU A 23 29.23 41.11 11.44
C GLU A 23 29.98 40.83 10.12
N GLY A 24 29.48 41.38 9.02
CA GLY A 24 30.23 41.48 7.76
C GLY A 24 29.58 42.47 6.79
N GLU A 25 30.26 43.59 6.59
CA GLU A 25 29.86 44.80 5.85
C GLU A 25 29.56 44.58 4.36
N ASP A 26 28.62 45.36 3.82
CA ASP A 26 28.27 45.42 2.39
C ASP A 26 28.96 46.63 1.74
N HIS A 27 29.78 46.37 0.72
CA HIS A 27 30.51 47.35 -0.06
C HIS A 27 29.95 47.37 -1.50
N ARG A 28 29.49 48.55 -1.91
CA ARG A 28 29.02 48.94 -3.26
C ARG A 28 29.85 48.32 -4.40
N THR A 29 29.18 47.87 -5.47
CA THR A 29 29.35 48.42 -6.85
C THR A 29 28.41 47.80 -7.90
N THR A 30 27.69 48.69 -8.59
CA THR A 30 27.43 48.77 -10.06
C THR A 30 26.85 47.61 -10.86
N GLY A 31 25.83 47.94 -11.66
CA GLY A 31 25.80 47.57 -13.08
C GLY A 31 24.61 46.72 -13.52
N LYS A 32 23.86 47.28 -14.47
CA LYS A 32 22.74 46.70 -15.23
C LYS A 32 23.08 45.32 -15.82
N ASP A 33 22.07 44.46 -16.04
CA ASP A 33 21.58 44.06 -17.37
C ASP A 33 20.34 43.13 -17.29
N HIS A 34 19.40 43.41 -18.18
CA HIS A 34 18.20 42.72 -18.69
C HIS A 34 17.71 41.34 -18.17
N GLU A 35 16.44 41.37 -17.71
CA GLU A 35 15.26 40.66 -18.27
C GLU A 35 15.10 39.13 -18.14
N GLN A 36 14.18 38.68 -17.28
CA GLN A 36 13.15 37.67 -17.60
C GLN A 36 12.01 37.64 -16.56
N LYS A 37 10.77 37.57 -17.05
CA LYS A 37 9.48 37.61 -16.34
C LYS A 37 9.26 36.43 -15.38
N GLU A 38 8.77 36.73 -14.18
CA GLU A 38 8.15 35.80 -13.22
C GLU A 38 6.70 36.20 -12.97
N ASP A 39 5.76 35.28 -13.22
CA ASP A 39 4.35 35.46 -12.88
C ASP A 39 3.80 34.20 -12.17
N ASN A 40 3.59 34.37 -10.87
CA ASN A 40 2.41 33.95 -10.09
C ASN A 40 2.42 32.60 -9.31
N ASN A 41 2.92 32.71 -8.08
CA ASN A 41 2.67 31.86 -6.91
C ASN A 41 1.18 31.70 -6.55
N ILE A 42 0.79 30.50 -6.11
CA ILE A 42 -0.41 30.29 -5.28
C ILE A 42 0.00 29.60 -3.97
N ASN A 43 -0.25 30.31 -2.87
CA ASN A 43 -0.04 29.90 -1.48
C ASN A 43 -1.35 29.23 -0.96
N ILE A 44 -1.25 28.03 -0.40
CA ILE A 44 -2.41 27.30 0.14
C ILE A 44 -2.33 27.31 1.67
N GLY A 45 -2.93 28.34 2.26
CA GLY A 45 -3.22 28.42 3.68
C GLY A 45 -4.69 28.13 3.95
N SER A 46 -4.93 27.08 4.75
CA SER A 46 -6.04 26.87 5.71
C SER A 46 -7.38 27.58 5.49
N ILE A 47 -8.47 26.81 5.31
CA ILE A 47 -9.81 27.08 5.88
C ILE A 47 -10.56 25.72 5.98
N PHE A 48 -11.06 25.42 7.18
CA PHE A 48 -12.01 24.35 7.51
C PHE A 48 -13.46 24.89 7.42
N ASP A 49 -14.41 23.94 7.46
CA ASP A 49 -15.87 24.05 7.60
C ASP A 49 -16.76 24.20 6.35
N GLY A 50 -17.73 23.28 6.26
CA GLY A 50 -19.05 23.54 5.69
C GLY A 50 -19.33 22.95 4.31
N ASP A 51 -20.07 21.84 4.30
CA ASP A 51 -21.02 21.40 3.26
C ASP A 51 -20.89 22.00 1.84
N LEU A 52 -20.30 21.22 0.92
CA LEU A 52 -20.39 21.49 -0.52
C LEU A 52 -21.00 20.31 -1.27
N LYS A 53 -22.30 20.46 -1.55
CA LYS A 53 -23.02 19.79 -2.64
C LYS A 53 -22.30 20.12 -3.95
N ILE A 54 -21.61 19.14 -4.56
CA ILE A 54 -21.00 19.33 -5.87
C ILE A 54 -22.08 19.27 -6.95
N ASN A 55 -22.57 20.45 -7.35
CA ASN A 55 -23.21 20.65 -8.63
C ASN A 55 -22.16 20.48 -9.74
N ARG A 56 -22.21 19.34 -10.44
CA ARG A 56 -21.39 19.07 -11.62
C ARG A 56 -21.88 19.96 -12.77
N SER A 57 -21.27 21.12 -12.95
CA SER A 57 -21.37 21.90 -14.19
C SER A 57 -20.57 21.20 -15.29
N VAL A 58 -21.30 20.58 -16.22
CA VAL A 58 -20.76 19.95 -17.43
C VAL A 58 -20.26 21.06 -18.36
N THR A 59 -18.95 21.26 -18.44
CA THR A 59 -18.34 21.98 -19.57
C THR A 59 -18.08 20.99 -20.69
N LYS A 60 -18.74 21.24 -21.82
CA LYS A 60 -18.78 20.41 -23.02
C LYS A 60 -17.45 20.52 -23.76
N GLY A 61 -16.45 19.76 -23.34
CA GLY A 61 -15.23 19.51 -24.12
C GLY A 61 -15.50 18.47 -25.21
N LYS A 62 -15.22 18.80 -26.48
CA LYS A 62 -15.23 17.87 -27.61
C LYS A 62 -14.15 16.79 -27.42
N GLY A 63 -14.48 15.71 -26.71
CA GLY A 63 -13.72 14.47 -26.72
C GLY A 63 -14.04 13.69 -27.99
N LYS A 64 -13.02 13.27 -28.73
CA LYS A 64 -13.15 12.28 -29.81
C LYS A 64 -13.80 11.02 -29.22
N ASP A 65 -14.85 10.53 -29.85
CA ASP A 65 -15.50 9.26 -29.50
C ASP A 65 -14.46 8.13 -29.48
N GLN A 66 -14.00 7.75 -28.30
CA GLN A 66 -13.35 6.45 -28.12
C GLN A 66 -14.46 5.42 -28.16
N LYS A 67 -14.62 4.73 -29.31
CA LYS A 67 -15.37 3.48 -29.38
C LYS A 67 -14.77 2.53 -28.34
N SER A 68 -15.45 2.32 -27.21
CA SER A 68 -15.08 1.29 -26.26
C SER A 68 -15.31 -0.07 -26.92
N GLY A 69 -14.23 -0.65 -27.46
CA GLY A 69 -14.24 -2.03 -27.90
C GLY A 69 -14.69 -2.93 -26.77
N LYS A 70 -15.47 -3.97 -27.09
CA LYS A 70 -15.90 -4.96 -26.10
C LYS A 70 -14.66 -5.64 -25.51
N ILE A 71 -14.56 -5.71 -24.19
CA ILE A 71 -13.44 -6.35 -23.50
C ILE A 71 -13.82 -7.80 -23.19
N ASP A 72 -12.96 -8.73 -23.57
CA ASP A 72 -12.99 -10.13 -23.14
C ASP A 72 -12.07 -10.32 -21.95
N GLU A 73 -12.60 -10.89 -20.87
CA GLU A 73 -11.84 -11.27 -19.69
C GLU A 73 -11.46 -12.74 -19.79
N VAL A 74 -10.17 -13.02 -19.98
CA VAL A 74 -9.65 -14.39 -20.07
C VAL A 74 -8.97 -14.74 -18.76
N GLU A 75 -9.43 -15.79 -18.08
CA GLU A 75 -8.78 -16.25 -16.86
C GLU A 75 -7.38 -16.78 -17.16
N ILE A 76 -6.38 -16.23 -16.49
CA ILE A 76 -4.97 -16.61 -16.64
C ILE A 76 -4.38 -17.21 -15.36
N GLY A 77 -5.02 -17.01 -14.21
CA GLY A 77 -4.59 -17.60 -12.95
C GLY A 77 -5.73 -17.66 -11.95
N HIS A 78 -5.75 -18.73 -11.16
CA HIS A 78 -6.72 -18.92 -10.10
C HIS A 78 -6.07 -19.72 -8.96
N PHE A 79 -6.38 -19.32 -7.73
CA PHE A 79 -6.05 -20.10 -6.56
C PHE A 79 -7.09 -19.91 -5.47
N GLN A 80 -7.24 -20.92 -4.62
CA GLN A 80 -8.20 -20.92 -3.52
C GLN A 80 -7.58 -21.55 -2.28
N THR A 81 -7.88 -20.96 -1.12
CA THR A 81 -7.51 -21.51 0.19
C THR A 81 -8.78 -21.81 1.00
N PRO A 82 -8.75 -22.85 1.86
CA PRO A 82 -9.85 -23.13 2.78
C PRO A 82 -9.92 -22.08 3.89
N LEU A 83 -11.13 -21.68 4.27
CA LEU A 83 -11.39 -20.81 5.41
C LEU A 83 -11.66 -21.67 6.64
N LEU A 84 -10.56 -22.15 7.26
CA LEU A 84 -10.60 -23.09 8.39
C LEU A 84 -11.07 -22.43 9.69
N ASP A 85 -10.59 -21.22 9.95
CA ASP A 85 -11.05 -20.38 11.07
C ASP A 85 -12.09 -19.39 10.53
N LYS A 86 -13.32 -19.56 11.02
CA LYS A 86 -14.50 -18.80 10.62
C LYS A 86 -14.96 -17.81 11.69
N SER A 87 -14.09 -17.47 12.65
CA SER A 87 -14.40 -16.42 13.62
C SER A 87 -14.80 -15.12 12.92
N GLU A 88 -15.90 -14.51 13.36
CA GLU A 88 -16.48 -13.32 12.71
C GLU A 88 -15.46 -12.19 12.48
N PRO A 89 -14.62 -11.79 13.46
CA PRO A 89 -13.62 -10.74 13.26
C PRO A 89 -12.61 -11.05 12.14
N ARG A 90 -12.17 -12.31 12.08
CA ARG A 90 -11.22 -12.77 11.06
C ARG A 90 -11.84 -12.75 9.67
N VAL A 91 -13.06 -13.27 9.54
CA VAL A 91 -13.77 -13.31 8.25
C VAL A 91 -14.11 -11.89 7.79
N HIS A 92 -14.52 -11.02 8.70
CA HIS A 92 -14.77 -9.60 8.45
C HIS A 92 -13.51 -8.90 7.92
N ASN A 93 -12.36 -9.07 8.58
CA ASN A 93 -11.08 -8.52 8.13
C ASN A 93 -10.69 -8.97 6.71
N ILE A 94 -10.86 -10.27 6.41
CA ILE A 94 -10.60 -10.78 5.05
C ILE A 94 -11.55 -10.13 4.04
N LYS A 95 -12.85 -10.07 4.34
CA LYS A 95 -13.86 -9.47 3.45
C LYS A 95 -13.55 -7.99 3.18
N LEU A 96 -13.14 -7.26 4.21
CA LEU A 96 -12.78 -5.84 4.10
C LEU A 96 -11.57 -5.63 3.19
N ALA A 97 -10.51 -6.43 3.36
CA ALA A 97 -9.33 -6.40 2.50
C ALA A 97 -9.65 -6.87 1.08
N ALA A 98 -10.44 -7.94 0.93
CA ALA A 98 -10.89 -8.47 -0.36
C ALA A 98 -11.65 -7.42 -1.16
N LYS A 99 -12.53 -6.64 -0.53
CA LYS A 99 -13.26 -5.55 -1.18
C LYS A 99 -12.36 -4.45 -1.76
N LYS A 100 -11.17 -4.24 -1.18
CA LYS A 100 -10.18 -3.27 -1.71
C LYS A 100 -9.43 -3.80 -2.93
N LEU A 101 -9.26 -5.11 -3.00
CA LEU A 101 -8.53 -5.81 -4.06
C LEU A 101 -9.44 -6.23 -5.23
N ASP A 102 -10.72 -6.44 -4.96
CA ASP A 102 -11.68 -6.86 -5.98
C ASP A 102 -11.81 -5.81 -7.07
N GLN A 103 -11.80 -6.28 -8.32
CA GLN A 103 -11.77 -5.46 -9.54
C GLN A 103 -10.53 -4.56 -9.69
N TYR A 104 -9.46 -4.79 -8.91
CA TYR A 104 -8.23 -4.01 -9.05
C TYR A 104 -7.54 -4.33 -10.37
N LYS A 105 -7.25 -3.28 -11.16
CA LYS A 105 -6.58 -3.38 -12.46
C LYS A 105 -5.08 -3.13 -12.31
N VAL A 106 -4.25 -3.95 -12.95
CA VAL A 106 -2.81 -3.74 -13.06
C VAL A 106 -2.46 -3.61 -14.55
N ASP A 107 -1.98 -2.44 -14.96
CA ASP A 107 -1.63 -2.19 -16.35
C ASP A 107 -0.28 -2.86 -16.73
N PRO A 108 -0.02 -3.08 -18.03
CA PRO A 108 1.25 -3.63 -18.49
C PRO A 108 2.46 -2.87 -17.94
N GLY A 109 3.41 -3.59 -17.35
CA GLY A 109 4.63 -3.02 -16.77
C GLY A 109 4.47 -2.43 -15.36
N ASP A 110 3.23 -2.22 -14.89
CA ASP A 110 2.99 -1.70 -13.54
C ASP A 110 3.29 -2.76 -12.47
N GLU A 111 3.83 -2.29 -11.35
CA GLU A 111 4.01 -3.11 -10.15
C GLU A 111 2.80 -2.94 -9.22
N PHE A 112 2.17 -4.05 -8.86
CA PHE A 112 1.19 -4.14 -7.80
C PHE A 112 1.87 -4.22 -6.41
N SER A 113 1.26 -3.60 -5.39
CA SER A 113 1.65 -3.72 -3.98
C SER A 113 0.42 -3.95 -3.13
N PHE A 114 0.41 -5.05 -2.38
CA PHE A 114 -0.72 -5.42 -1.53
C PHE A 114 -0.98 -4.36 -0.45
N ASN A 115 0.06 -3.92 0.24
CA ASN A 115 -0.05 -2.90 1.28
C ASN A 115 -0.48 -1.53 0.75
N ARG A 116 -0.07 -1.17 -0.48
CA ARG A 116 -0.50 0.09 -1.10
C ARG A 116 -2.00 0.10 -1.40
N VAL A 117 -2.55 -1.03 -1.85
CA VAL A 117 -3.98 -1.11 -2.22
C VAL A 117 -4.88 -1.28 -0.99
N VAL A 118 -4.49 -2.15 -0.05
CA VAL A 118 -5.30 -2.42 1.14
C VAL A 118 -5.13 -1.34 2.22
N GLY A 119 -3.93 -0.75 2.31
CA GLY A 119 -3.57 0.27 3.28
C GLY A 119 -3.35 -0.25 4.71
N LYS A 120 -3.04 0.67 5.64
CA LYS A 120 -2.85 0.36 7.06
C LYS A 120 -4.13 -0.21 7.67
N ARG A 121 -4.01 -1.26 8.49
CA ARG A 121 -5.10 -1.93 9.19
C ARG A 121 -5.28 -1.26 10.56
N THR A 122 -6.39 -0.58 10.74
CA THR A 122 -6.70 0.17 11.96
C THR A 122 -8.19 0.04 12.28
N SER A 123 -8.55 0.24 13.55
CA SER A 123 -9.95 0.14 14.00
C SER A 123 -10.85 1.18 13.33
N GLU A 124 -10.34 2.38 13.02
CA GLU A 124 -11.10 3.44 12.33
C GLU A 124 -11.46 3.06 10.89
N LYS A 125 -10.68 2.16 10.29
CA LYS A 125 -10.97 1.59 8.97
C LYS A 125 -11.87 0.37 9.04
N GLY A 126 -12.30 -0.01 10.25
CA GLY A 126 -13.18 -1.14 10.52
C GLY A 126 -12.47 -2.49 10.63
N TYR A 127 -11.14 -2.51 10.80
CA TYR A 127 -10.45 -3.78 11.11
C TYR A 127 -10.66 -4.15 12.57
N GLU A 128 -10.82 -5.44 12.82
CA GLU A 128 -11.04 -6.02 14.13
C GLU A 128 -9.83 -6.85 14.56
N GLU A 129 -9.68 -7.07 15.86
CA GLU A 129 -8.66 -7.96 16.40
C GLU A 129 -9.03 -9.41 16.09
N ALA A 130 -8.08 -10.15 15.54
CA ALA A 130 -8.25 -11.56 15.22
C ALA A 130 -6.89 -12.27 15.31
N PRO A 131 -6.88 -13.61 15.46
CA PRO A 131 -5.64 -14.38 15.53
C PRO A 131 -4.71 -14.11 14.35
N ILE A 132 -3.42 -13.94 14.64
CA ILE A 132 -2.34 -13.80 13.65
C ILE A 132 -1.34 -14.94 13.75
N ILE A 133 -0.83 -15.35 12.58
CA ILE A 133 0.33 -16.21 12.52
C ILE A 133 1.56 -15.31 12.59
N ILE A 134 2.32 -15.50 13.67
CA ILE A 134 3.44 -14.64 14.06
C ILE A 134 4.60 -14.77 13.07
N LEU A 135 5.36 -13.68 12.90
CA LEU A 135 6.50 -13.57 12.00
C LEU A 135 7.86 -13.73 12.70
N GLU A 136 7.90 -13.61 14.02
CA GLU A 136 9.13 -13.73 14.82
C GLU A 136 9.05 -14.94 15.76
N SER A 137 10.15 -15.70 15.85
CA SER A 137 10.24 -16.84 16.76
C SER A 137 10.27 -16.33 18.21
N GLY A 138 9.22 -16.63 18.98
CA GLY A 138 9.15 -16.31 20.41
C GLY A 138 7.90 -15.55 20.87
N SER A 139 7.03 -15.08 19.97
CA SER A 139 5.75 -14.47 20.39
C SER A 139 4.69 -15.54 20.75
N PRO A 140 3.71 -15.22 21.63
CA PRO A 140 2.72 -16.17 22.12
C PRO A 140 1.87 -16.77 21.00
N GLU A 141 1.67 -18.09 20.98
CA GLU A 141 0.96 -18.79 19.89
C GLU A 141 -0.47 -18.31 19.59
N ASN A 142 -1.07 -17.54 20.51
CA ASN A 142 -2.40 -16.96 20.38
C ASN A 142 -2.37 -15.43 20.33
N SER A 143 -1.41 -14.87 19.60
CA SER A 143 -1.37 -13.41 19.42
C SER A 143 -2.50 -12.97 18.49
N GLU A 144 -3.21 -11.93 18.89
CA GLU A 144 -4.22 -11.27 18.07
C GLU A 144 -3.70 -9.91 17.62
N ALA A 145 -4.12 -9.48 16.43
CA ALA A 145 -3.84 -8.13 15.95
C ALA A 145 -4.96 -7.65 15.03
N LEU A 146 -5.04 -6.32 14.88
CA LEU A 146 -5.92 -5.69 13.91
C LEU A 146 -5.62 -6.18 12.49
N GLY A 147 -6.63 -6.72 11.82
CA GLY A 147 -6.46 -7.30 10.49
C GLY A 147 -5.95 -8.74 10.50
N GLY A 148 -6.08 -9.46 11.61
CA GLY A 148 -5.84 -10.89 11.66
C GLY A 148 -6.61 -11.61 10.55
N GLY A 149 -5.89 -12.51 9.86
CA GLY A 149 -6.41 -13.28 8.73
C GLY A 149 -6.10 -12.75 7.33
N ILE A 150 -5.63 -11.51 7.17
CA ILE A 150 -5.33 -10.95 5.84
C ILE A 150 -4.13 -11.64 5.18
N CYS A 151 -3.20 -12.21 5.95
CA CYS A 151 -2.08 -13.00 5.39
C CYS A 151 -2.54 -14.23 4.59
N GLN A 152 -3.73 -14.77 4.89
CA GLN A 152 -4.32 -15.82 4.06
C GLN A 152 -4.70 -15.29 2.68
N LEU A 153 -5.24 -14.07 2.61
CA LEU A 153 -5.62 -13.45 1.34
C LEU A 153 -4.39 -13.10 0.50
N SER A 154 -3.31 -12.59 1.10
CA SER A 154 -2.04 -12.37 0.39
C SER A 154 -1.43 -13.69 -0.09
N SER A 155 -1.46 -14.75 0.72
CA SER A 155 -1.01 -16.08 0.28
C SER A 155 -1.85 -16.63 -0.88
N THR A 156 -3.17 -16.44 -0.83
CA THR A 156 -4.07 -16.86 -1.92
C THR A 156 -3.76 -16.08 -3.20
N LEU A 157 -3.56 -14.77 -3.12
CA LEU A 157 -3.16 -13.94 -4.25
C LEU A 157 -1.80 -14.33 -4.81
N TYR A 158 -0.80 -14.56 -3.95
CA TYR A 158 0.54 -14.99 -4.36
C TYR A 158 0.50 -16.24 -5.24
N ASN A 159 -0.25 -17.26 -4.83
CA ASN A 159 -0.38 -18.47 -5.64
C ASN A 159 -1.14 -18.23 -6.96
N ALA A 160 -2.17 -17.39 -6.96
CA ALA A 160 -2.85 -17.02 -8.20
C ALA A 160 -1.91 -16.29 -9.18
N VAL A 161 -1.04 -15.41 -8.65
CA VAL A 161 0.01 -14.68 -9.39
C VAL A 161 1.03 -15.66 -9.99
N LEU A 162 1.46 -16.67 -9.23
CA LEU A 162 2.32 -17.74 -9.75
C LEU A 162 1.63 -18.53 -10.87
N LYS A 163 0.36 -18.90 -10.70
CA LYS A 163 -0.41 -19.61 -11.74
C LYS A 163 -0.59 -18.77 -13.01
N ALA A 164 -0.67 -17.45 -12.87
CA ALA A 164 -0.71 -16.49 -13.98
C ALA A 164 0.66 -16.20 -14.63
N ASN A 165 1.74 -16.83 -14.16
CA ASN A 165 3.12 -16.59 -14.62
C ASN A 165 3.53 -15.10 -14.56
N LEU A 166 3.07 -14.38 -13.54
CA LEU A 166 3.46 -13.00 -13.30
C LEU A 166 4.73 -12.94 -12.45
N LYS A 167 5.55 -11.90 -12.63
CA LYS A 167 6.82 -11.76 -11.91
C LYS A 167 6.59 -11.22 -10.50
N VAL A 168 6.77 -12.05 -9.49
CA VAL A 168 6.79 -11.63 -8.09
C VAL A 168 8.10 -10.88 -7.81
N THR A 169 7.99 -9.68 -7.24
CA THR A 169 9.14 -8.80 -6.92
C THR A 169 9.40 -8.72 -5.42
N GLU A 170 8.38 -8.97 -4.59
CA GLU A 170 8.53 -9.08 -3.15
C GLU A 170 7.60 -10.16 -2.61
N ARG A 171 8.15 -11.08 -1.82
CA ARG A 171 7.41 -12.09 -1.05
C ARG A 171 8.24 -12.48 0.16
N HIS A 172 7.58 -12.59 1.31
CA HIS A 172 8.18 -13.10 2.55
C HIS A 172 7.38 -14.30 3.06
N PRO A 173 8.04 -15.39 3.49
CA PRO A 173 7.36 -16.49 4.18
C PRO A 173 7.01 -16.10 5.63
N HIS A 174 6.04 -16.78 6.21
CA HIS A 174 5.79 -16.82 7.65
C HIS A 174 6.95 -17.55 8.33
N SER A 175 7.21 -17.24 9.60
CA SER A 175 8.20 -17.98 10.39
C SER A 175 7.69 -19.34 10.87
N LYS A 176 6.37 -19.54 10.85
CA LYS A 176 5.71 -20.80 11.21
C LYS A 176 4.87 -21.31 10.03
N LYS A 177 4.69 -22.63 9.97
CA LYS A 177 3.82 -23.27 8.98
C LYS A 177 2.39 -22.76 9.14
N VAL A 178 1.77 -22.45 8.01
CA VAL A 178 0.34 -22.08 7.91
C VAL A 178 -0.48 -23.29 7.47
N SER A 179 -1.74 -23.36 7.90
CA SER A 179 -2.61 -24.53 7.64
C SER A 179 -3.39 -24.45 6.32
N TYR A 180 -3.43 -23.28 5.68
CA TYR A 180 -4.27 -23.01 4.52
C TYR A 180 -3.54 -23.08 3.16
N VAL A 181 -2.23 -23.28 3.14
CA VAL A 181 -1.39 -23.53 1.95
C VAL A 181 -0.21 -24.43 2.28
N ASP A 182 0.40 -25.03 1.25
CA ASP A 182 1.61 -25.84 1.40
C ASP A 182 2.85 -24.98 1.71
N GLU A 183 3.94 -25.63 2.10
CA GLU A 183 5.22 -24.96 2.36
C GLU A 183 5.74 -24.24 1.11
N GLY A 184 6.16 -22.99 1.28
CA GLY A 184 6.64 -22.14 0.19
C GLY A 184 5.54 -21.43 -0.59
N GLN A 185 4.26 -21.73 -0.34
CA GLN A 185 3.11 -21.08 -0.98
C GLN A 185 2.53 -19.93 -0.17
N ASP A 186 3.07 -19.64 1.00
CA ASP A 186 2.57 -18.60 1.88
C ASP A 186 3.20 -17.23 1.55
N ALA A 187 2.47 -16.15 1.79
CA ALA A 187 2.97 -14.79 1.63
C ALA A 187 2.51 -13.93 2.81
N THR A 188 3.44 -13.62 3.69
CA THR A 188 3.26 -12.72 4.81
C THR A 188 3.21 -11.27 4.37
N ILE A 189 2.43 -10.46 5.09
CA ILE A 189 2.45 -9.01 4.99
C ILE A 189 2.48 -8.36 6.38
N ASP A 190 3.14 -7.22 6.48
CA ASP A 190 3.11 -6.27 7.59
C ASP A 190 3.20 -4.88 6.95
N PHE A 191 2.23 -4.01 7.24
CA PHE A 191 2.13 -2.69 6.62
C PHE A 191 3.43 -1.88 6.66
N ASN A 192 4.26 -2.04 7.69
CA ASN A 192 5.51 -1.28 7.84
C ASN A 192 6.77 -2.07 7.43
N ARG A 193 6.68 -3.38 7.21
CA ARG A 193 7.88 -4.25 7.06
C ARG A 193 7.85 -5.17 5.84
N TYR A 194 6.72 -5.81 5.56
CA TYR A 194 6.63 -6.89 4.57
C TYR A 194 5.47 -6.66 3.62
N ASP A 195 5.70 -6.80 2.33
CA ASP A 195 4.68 -6.67 1.31
C ASP A 195 4.66 -7.88 0.37
N LEU A 196 3.55 -8.02 -0.36
CA LEU A 196 3.46 -8.86 -1.54
C LEU A 196 3.40 -7.95 -2.76
N LYS A 197 4.42 -8.04 -3.61
CA LYS A 197 4.53 -7.25 -4.84
C LYS A 197 4.76 -8.13 -6.05
N PHE A 198 4.18 -7.72 -7.17
CA PHE A 198 4.41 -8.37 -8.46
C PHE A 198 4.24 -7.37 -9.60
N ILE A 199 4.91 -7.62 -10.72
CA ILE A 199 4.78 -6.83 -11.94
C ILE A 199 3.89 -7.56 -12.94
N ASN A 200 2.97 -6.82 -13.57
CA ASN A 200 2.29 -7.32 -14.75
C ASN A 200 3.26 -7.34 -15.94
N THR A 201 3.91 -8.49 -16.18
CA THR A 201 4.86 -8.68 -17.27
C THR A 201 4.20 -8.96 -18.63
N ARG A 202 2.86 -8.88 -18.70
CA ARG A 202 2.08 -9.13 -19.92
C ARG A 202 1.84 -7.81 -20.66
N ASP A 203 1.47 -7.90 -21.93
CA ASP A 203 1.20 -6.73 -22.79
C ASP A 203 -0.25 -6.21 -22.67
N LYS A 204 -1.08 -6.89 -21.89
CA LYS A 204 -2.48 -6.52 -21.62
C LYS A 204 -2.71 -6.23 -20.13
N PRO A 205 -3.65 -5.33 -19.79
CA PRO A 205 -4.05 -5.14 -18.40
C PRO A 205 -4.62 -6.42 -17.81
N ILE A 206 -4.41 -6.61 -16.52
CA ILE A 206 -5.04 -7.70 -15.75
C ILE A 206 -5.99 -7.14 -14.69
N THR A 207 -7.00 -7.92 -14.34
CA THR A 207 -7.98 -7.60 -13.30
C THR A 207 -7.96 -8.70 -12.24
N LEU A 208 -7.85 -8.29 -10.97
CA LEU A 208 -8.01 -9.19 -9.83
C LEU A 208 -9.49 -9.32 -9.48
N LYS A 209 -9.98 -10.54 -9.28
CA LYS A 209 -11.32 -10.79 -8.72
C LYS A 209 -11.20 -11.66 -7.48
N ILE A 210 -11.83 -11.21 -6.39
CA ILE A 210 -11.70 -11.84 -5.08
C ILE A 210 -13.07 -12.33 -4.64
N ARG A 211 -13.16 -13.61 -4.26
CA ARG A 211 -14.39 -14.21 -3.73
C ARG A 211 -14.14 -14.78 -2.35
N VAL A 212 -14.89 -14.31 -1.37
CA VAL A 212 -14.89 -14.84 0.00
C VAL A 212 -16.24 -15.51 0.23
N LYS A 213 -16.24 -16.83 0.35
CA LYS A 213 -17.41 -17.66 0.67
C LYS A 213 -17.26 -18.24 2.07
N GLU A 214 -18.28 -18.98 2.52
CA GLU A 214 -18.33 -19.60 3.84
C GLU A 214 -17.12 -20.49 4.15
N ASP A 215 -16.63 -21.25 3.16
CA ASP A 215 -15.56 -22.22 3.34
C ASP A 215 -14.25 -21.85 2.64
N THR A 216 -14.22 -20.76 1.86
CA THR A 216 -13.17 -20.56 0.87
C THR A 216 -12.85 -19.09 0.61
N VAL A 217 -11.57 -18.80 0.44
CA VAL A 217 -11.07 -17.54 -0.14
C VAL A 217 -10.45 -17.85 -1.49
N SER A 218 -10.98 -17.26 -2.57
CA SER A 218 -10.52 -17.48 -3.94
C SER A 218 -10.06 -16.18 -4.58
N VAL A 219 -8.97 -16.25 -5.33
CA VAL A 219 -8.45 -15.16 -6.15
C VAL A 219 -8.35 -15.63 -7.59
N PHE A 220 -8.92 -14.84 -8.48
CA PHE A 220 -8.87 -15.02 -9.93
C PHE A 220 -8.15 -13.84 -10.57
N ILE A 221 -7.36 -14.10 -11.59
CA ILE A 221 -6.65 -13.10 -12.39
C ILE A 221 -7.12 -13.25 -13.82
N TYR A 222 -7.73 -12.20 -14.35
CA TYR A 222 -8.20 -12.12 -15.73
C TYR A 222 -7.30 -11.19 -16.53
N GLU A 223 -6.94 -11.58 -17.74
CA GLU A 223 -6.34 -10.71 -18.74
C GLU A 223 -7.46 -10.03 -19.55
N ASN A 224 -7.37 -8.71 -19.70
CA ASN A 224 -8.36 -7.90 -20.41
C ASN A 224 -7.96 -7.76 -21.87
N ARG A 225 -8.60 -8.52 -22.77
CA ARG A 225 -8.33 -8.50 -24.21
C ARG A 225 -9.36 -7.64 -24.93
N LEU A 226 -8.89 -6.79 -25.84
CA LEU A 226 -9.81 -6.11 -26.77
C LEU A 226 -10.35 -7.15 -27.75
N ARG A 227 -11.67 -7.23 -27.86
CA ARG A 227 -12.30 -8.03 -28.90
C ARG A 227 -12.14 -7.29 -30.24
N GLU A 228 -11.43 -7.90 -31.18
CA GLU A 228 -11.43 -7.44 -32.56
C GLU A 228 -12.82 -7.73 -33.15
N ASN A 229 -13.44 -6.74 -33.79
CA ASN A 229 -14.72 -6.96 -34.46
C ASN A 229 -14.43 -7.78 -35.72
N GLU A 230 -15.01 -8.98 -35.80
CA GLU A 230 -15.05 -9.82 -37.01
C GLU A 230 -15.81 -9.13 -38.15
#